data_AF-A0A1U7HM49-F1
#
_entry.id   AF-A0A1U7HM49-F1
#
_cell.length_a   1.000
_cell.length_b   1.000
_cell.length_c   1.000
_cell.angle_alpha   90.00
_cell.angle_beta   90.00
_cell.angle_gamma   90.00
#
_symmetry.space_group_name_H-M   'P 1'
#
loop_
_entity.id
_entity.type
_entity.pdbx_description
1 polymer ?
#
loop_
_entity_poly.entity_id
_entity_poly.type
_entity_poly.pdbx_seq_one_letter_code
_entity_poly.pdbx_strand_id
1 'polypeptide(L)' 'MQVNDLGFVASILFVLVPAVFLIILYIQTASREGRNDS' A
#
# COMPACT_ATOMS: atom_id res chain seq x y z
N MET A 1 -15.08 -25.46 9.12
CA MET A 1 -14.38 -24.71 10.18
C MET A 1 -15.01 -23.33 10.26
N GLN A 2 -15.46 -22.89 11.44
CA GLN A 2 -15.95 -21.52 11.62
C GLN A 2 -14.74 -20.57 11.58
N VAL A 3 -14.78 -19.56 10.73
CA VAL A 3 -13.72 -18.55 10.60
C VAL A 3 -14.13 -17.26 11.30
N ASN A 4 -13.16 -16.44 11.67
CA ASN A 4 -13.41 -15.13 12.26
C ASN A 4 -13.53 -14.08 11.15
N ASP A 5 -14.74 -13.55 10.98
CA ASP A 5 -15.03 -12.50 10.00
C ASP A 5 -14.19 -11.23 10.24
N LEU A 6 -13.88 -10.93 11.50
CA LEU A 6 -13.01 -9.81 11.85
C LEU A 6 -11.56 -10.08 11.45
N GLY A 7 -11.12 -11.34 11.54
CA GLY A 7 -9.80 -11.77 11.07
C GLY A 7 -9.65 -11.62 9.55
N PHE A 8 -10.73 -11.85 8.80
CA PHE A 8 -10.74 -11.64 7.35
C PHE A 8 -10.51 -10.16 7.01
N VAL A 9 -11.31 -9.25 7.56
CA VAL A 9 -11.15 -7.80 7.31
C VAL A 9 -9.81 -7.28 7.83
N ALA A 10 -9.38 -7.72 9.02
CA ALA A 10 -8.10 -7.33 9.60
C ALA A 10 -6.92 -7.73 8.70
N SER A 11 -6.95 -8.93 8.09
CA SER A 11 -5.88 -9.38 7.19
C SER A 11 -5.80 -8.52 5.92
N ILE A 12 -6.95 -8.11 5.37
CA ILE A 12 -7.01 -7.24 4.20
C ILE A 12 -6.41 -5.86 4.55
N LEU A 13 -6.85 -5.26 5.65
CA LEU A 13 -6.35 -3.96 6.08
C LEU A 13 -4.86 -4.01 6.44
N PHE A 14 -4.40 -5.08 7.08
CA PHE A 14 -3.00 -5.28 7.43
C PHE A 14 -2.08 -5.31 6.22
N VAL A 15 -2.52 -5.87 5.09
CA VAL A 15 -1.72 -5.91 3.85
C VAL A 15 -1.90 -4.64 3.04
N LEU A 16 -3.14 -4.22 2.79
CA LEU A 16 -3.43 -3.15 1.83
C LEU A 16 -3.04 -1.77 2.33
N VAL A 17 -3.21 -1.48 3.63
CA VAL A 17 -2.87 -0.16 4.19
C VAL A 17 -1.38 0.15 4.03
N PRO A 18 -0.43 -0.69 4.50
CA PRO A 18 0.99 -0.42 4.29
C PRO A 18 1.42 -0.55 2.83
N ALA A 19 0.82 -1.45 2.04
CA ALA A 19 1.16 -1.56 0.62
C ALA A 19 0.82 -0.29 -0.17
N VAL A 20 -0.40 0.23 0.00
CA VAL A 20 -0.83 1.48 -0.66
C VAL A 20 0.02 2.66 -0.19
N PHE A 21 0.36 2.73 1.10
CA PHE A 21 1.29 3.75 1.62
C PHE A 21 2.64 3.73 0.88
N LEU A 22 3.25 2.56 0.72
CA LEU A 22 4.52 2.43 0.01
C LEU A 22 4.39 2.75 -1.49
N ILE A 23 3.31 2.32 -2.13
CA ILE A 23 3.04 2.63 -3.55
C ILE A 23 2.94 4.13 -3.75
N ILE A 24 2.23 4.84 -2.86
CA ILE A 24 2.12 6.30 -2.91
C ILE A 24 3.48 6.96 -2.79
N LEU A 25 4.32 6.53 -1.84
CA LEU A 25 5.68 7.06 -1.70
C LEU A 25 6.52 6.79 -2.94
N TYR A 26 6.47 5.59 -3.49
CA TYR A 26 7.19 5.23 -4.72
C TYR A 26 6.80 6.14 -5.89
N ILE A 27 5.50 6.33 -6.13
CA ILE A 27 5.00 7.20 -7.20
C ILE A 27 5.51 8.63 -7.02
N GLN A 28 5.47 9.15 -5.78
CA GLN A 28 5.97 10.49 -5.50
C GLN A 28 7.48 10.62 -5.74
N THR A 29 8.26 9.61 -5.37
CA THR A 29 9.71 9.58 -5.62
C THR A 29 10.01 9.54 -7.10
N ALA A 30 9.44 8.58 -7.84
CA ALA A 30 9.65 8.43 -9.28
C ALA A 30 9.22 9.68 -10.07
N SER A 31 8.12 10.33 -9.66
CA SER A 31 7.65 11.58 -10.27
C SER A 31 8.64 12.75 -10.07
N ARG A 32 9.33 12.80 -8.92
CA ARG A 32 10.34 13.83 -8.64
C ARG A 32 11.63 13.58 -9.42
N GLU A 33 12.07 12.32 -9.51
CA GLU A 33 13.26 11.92 -10.28
C GLU A 33 13.09 12.25 -11.77
N GLY A 34 11.97 11.85 -12.39
CA GLY A 34 11.72 12.15 -13.80
C GLY A 34 11.66 13.64 -14.15
N ARG A 35 11.36 14.53 -13.18
CA ARG A 35 11.40 15.98 -13.37
C ARG A 35 12.82 16.56 -13.24
N ASN A 36 13.70 15.93 -12.47
CA ASN A 36 15.09 16.38 -12.31
C ASN A 36 15.97 15.96 -13.50
N ASP A 37 15.54 14.97 -14.28
CA ASP A 37 16.24 14.47 -15.48
C ASP A 37 15.80 15.17 -16.79
N SER A 38 14.89 16.16 -16.72
CA SER A 38 14.35 16.92 -17.87
C SER A 38 14.93 18.33 -17.99
#